data_AF-A0A7X7FXF2-F1
#
_entry.id   AF-A0A7X7FXF2-F1
#
_cell.length_a   1.000
_cell.length_b   1.000
_cell.length_c   1.000
_cell.angle_alpha   90.00
_cell.angle_beta   90.00
_cell.angle_gamma   90.00
#
_symmetry.space_group_name_H-M   'P 1'
#
loop_
_entity.id
_entity.type
_entity.pdbx_description
1 polymer ?
#
loop_
_entity_poly.entity_id
_entity_poly.type
_entity_poly.pdbx_seq_one_letter_code
_entity_poly.pdbx_strand_id
1 'polypeptide(L)'
;MAFKSTVLFGQIGASDAEYGQTAEAKARNLSFVSPISEISAQIELNFMRLYNEAGQNAFAPYLFAGIGVFSFNPQAKASDGKWYDLQMLGTEGQELNQPGYDKKRYSLINLSVPFGLGMRYNFLKYYSIGVEWGMRLTFTDYIDDVSTTYVSDTLLKIYRHPVVAELADPVDELEKHKPGTARGNAQTKDWFSYAVVSFTFKLNYQKSCSAMGTKAARYNNKRYRLR
;
A
#
# COMPACT_ATOMS: atom_id res chain seq x y z
N MET A 1 14.32 3.66 19.24
CA MET A 1 13.01 3.99 18.63
C MET A 1 13.23 5.13 17.67
N ALA A 2 12.63 5.08 16.48
CA ALA A 2 12.68 6.15 15.49
C ALA A 2 11.27 6.42 14.94
N PHE A 3 11.05 7.62 14.40
CA PHE A 3 9.83 8.00 13.73
C PHE A 3 10.08 8.05 12.22
N LYS A 4 9.15 7.52 11.43
CA LYS A 4 9.20 7.49 9.97
C LYS A 4 7.88 7.98 9.40
N SER A 5 7.97 8.89 8.44
CA SER A 5 6.86 9.24 7.57
C SER A 5 7.11 8.63 6.19
N THR A 6 6.08 8.04 5.58
CA THR A 6 6.18 7.39 4.28
C THR A 6 5.09 7.93 3.36
N VAL A 7 5.46 8.18 2.11
CA VAL A 7 4.52 8.39 1.01
C VAL A 7 4.81 7.32 -0.04
N LEU A 8 3.79 6.56 -0.43
CA LEU A 8 3.89 5.49 -1.43
C LEU A 8 2.95 5.78 -2.59
N PHE A 9 3.43 5.49 -3.79
CA PHE A 9 2.65 5.48 -5.02
C PHE A 9 2.92 4.16 -5.71
N GLY A 10 1.86 3.46 -6.09
CA GLY A 10 1.98 2.15 -6.71
C GLY A 10 0.68 1.72 -7.36
N GLN A 11 0.65 0.48 -7.78
CA GLN A 11 -0.52 -0.14 -8.38
C GLN A 11 -0.53 -1.61 -7.98
N ILE A 12 -1.73 -2.12 -7.75
CA ILE A 12 -1.98 -3.55 -7.53
C ILE A 12 -2.95 -4.01 -8.60
N GLY A 13 -2.97 -5.30 -8.89
CA GLY A 13 -3.95 -5.88 -9.79
C GLY A 13 -3.97 -7.38 -9.65
N ALA A 14 -5.08 -7.97 -10.07
CA ALA A 14 -5.24 -9.41 -10.14
C ALA A 14 -6.11 -9.78 -11.33
N SER A 15 -5.96 -11.02 -11.78
CA SER A 15 -6.77 -11.63 -12.83
C SER A 15 -7.13 -13.04 -12.36
N ASP A 16 -8.41 -13.30 -12.18
CA ASP A 16 -8.92 -14.62 -11.79
C ASP A 16 -8.61 -15.67 -12.87
N ALA A 17 -8.54 -15.27 -14.15
CA ALA A 17 -8.16 -16.14 -15.26
C ALA A 17 -6.73 -16.68 -15.10
N GLU A 18 -5.80 -15.82 -14.70
CA GLU A 18 -4.36 -16.14 -14.63
C GLU A 18 -3.94 -16.68 -13.25
N TYR A 19 -4.50 -16.12 -12.17
CA TYR A 19 -4.04 -16.35 -10.80
C TYR A 19 -5.10 -16.98 -9.89
N GLY A 20 -6.32 -17.24 -10.39
CA GLY A 20 -7.40 -17.87 -9.62
C GLY A 20 -7.01 -19.28 -9.16
N GLN A 21 -6.95 -19.50 -7.85
CA GLN A 21 -6.59 -20.80 -7.28
C GLN A 21 -7.78 -21.75 -7.13
N THR A 22 -9.00 -21.20 -7.01
CA THR A 22 -10.22 -21.98 -6.86
C THR A 22 -11.00 -22.07 -8.17
N ALA A 23 -11.84 -23.09 -8.31
CA ALA A 23 -12.71 -23.23 -9.48
C ALA A 23 -13.69 -22.05 -9.57
N GLU A 24 -14.16 -21.57 -8.42
CA GLU A 24 -15.04 -20.41 -8.31
C GLU A 24 -14.35 -19.14 -8.80
N ALA A 25 -13.10 -18.87 -8.38
CA ALA A 25 -12.37 -17.70 -8.85
C ALA A 25 -12.26 -17.72 -10.39
N LYS A 26 -11.78 -18.83 -10.96
CA LYS A 26 -11.69 -18.98 -12.43
C LYS A 26 -13.03 -18.83 -13.13
N ALA A 27 -14.11 -19.33 -12.53
CA ALA A 27 -15.45 -19.19 -13.07
C ALA A 27 -15.96 -17.74 -13.04
N ARG A 28 -15.53 -16.88 -12.11
CA ARG A 28 -15.87 -15.45 -12.10
C ARG A 28 -15.13 -14.65 -13.17
N ASN A 29 -13.91 -15.07 -13.51
CA ASN A 29 -13.08 -14.46 -14.55
C ASN A 29 -12.89 -12.92 -14.38
N LEU A 30 -12.91 -12.42 -13.14
CA LEU A 30 -12.73 -11.00 -12.85
C LEU A 30 -11.28 -10.57 -13.01
N SER A 31 -11.07 -9.35 -13.50
CA SER A 31 -9.75 -8.73 -13.53
C SER A 31 -9.85 -7.27 -13.13
N PHE A 32 -8.88 -6.80 -12.36
CA PHE A 32 -8.81 -5.42 -11.95
C PHE A 32 -7.38 -4.96 -11.80
N VAL A 33 -7.21 -3.65 -11.89
CA VAL A 33 -5.98 -2.95 -11.59
C VAL A 33 -6.35 -1.68 -10.82
N SER A 34 -5.74 -1.47 -9.66
CA SER A 34 -6.04 -0.37 -8.75
C SER A 34 -4.75 0.41 -8.43
N PRO A 35 -4.60 1.67 -8.88
CA PRO A 35 -3.52 2.53 -8.43
C PRO A 35 -3.76 2.87 -6.95
N ILE A 36 -2.71 2.77 -6.14
CA ILE A 36 -2.74 3.05 -4.70
C ILE A 36 -1.76 4.16 -4.38
N SER A 37 -2.23 5.15 -3.63
CA SER A 37 -1.39 6.17 -3.00
C SER A 37 -1.57 6.11 -1.49
N GLU A 38 -0.49 6.06 -0.72
CA GLU A 38 -0.53 5.97 0.75
C GLU A 38 0.32 7.08 1.36
N ILE A 39 -0.17 7.71 2.43
CA ILE A 39 0.64 8.47 3.37
C ILE A 39 0.53 7.83 4.76
N SER A 40 1.65 7.61 5.42
CA SER A 40 1.65 6.98 6.74
C SER A 40 2.71 7.52 7.69
N ALA A 41 2.37 7.50 8.98
CA ALA A 41 3.25 7.80 10.09
C ALA A 41 3.50 6.51 10.88
N GLN A 42 4.77 6.16 11.09
CA GLN A 42 5.21 4.86 11.60
C GLN A 42 6.26 5.05 12.70
N ILE A 43 6.25 4.12 13.65
CA ILE A 43 7.28 3.98 14.69
C ILE A 43 8.15 2.78 14.31
N GLU A 44 9.47 2.96 14.32
CA GLU A 44 10.44 1.90 14.11
C GLU A 44 11.12 1.49 15.42
N LEU A 45 11.07 0.20 15.71
CA LEU A 45 11.79 -0.45 16.81
C LEU A 45 12.97 -1.22 16.24
N ASN A 46 14.17 -0.66 16.41
CA ASN A 46 15.42 -1.29 16.01
C ASN A 46 15.93 -2.14 17.18
N PHE A 47 16.10 -3.45 16.96
CA PHE A 47 16.58 -4.37 18.02
C PHE A 47 18.09 -4.31 18.22
N MET A 48 18.83 -3.92 17.18
CA MET A 48 20.27 -3.75 17.23
C MET A 48 20.65 -2.30 16.97
N ARG A 49 21.66 -1.83 17.73
CA ARG A 49 22.28 -0.53 17.47
C ARG A 49 23.10 -0.65 16.19
N LEU A 50 22.75 0.17 15.19
CA LEU A 50 23.59 0.40 14.01
C LEU A 50 24.84 1.15 14.45
N TYR A 51 25.98 0.48 14.40
CA TYR A 51 27.27 1.17 14.52
C TYR A 51 27.72 1.60 13.12
N ASN A 52 28.26 2.81 13.01
CA ASN A 52 28.79 3.37 11.74
C ASN A 52 30.32 3.23 11.71
N GLU A 53 30.83 2.14 12.26
CA GLU A 53 32.26 1.84 12.35
C GLU A 53 32.53 0.51 11.65
N ALA A 54 33.60 0.47 10.84
CA ALA A 54 34.00 -0.76 10.17
C ALA A 54 34.28 -1.85 11.22
N GLY A 55 33.59 -2.99 11.12
CA GLY A 55 33.78 -4.14 12.01
C GLY A 55 32.82 -4.24 13.20
N GLN A 56 31.85 -3.33 13.37
CA GLN A 56 30.82 -3.42 14.43
C GLN A 56 29.41 -3.43 13.83
N ASN A 57 28.57 -4.38 14.26
CA ASN A 57 27.15 -4.59 13.91
C ASN A 57 26.64 -3.78 12.70
N ALA A 58 27.01 -4.27 11.51
CA ALA A 58 26.63 -3.67 10.24
C ALA A 58 25.16 -3.92 9.88
N PHE A 59 24.47 -4.84 10.55
CA PHE A 59 23.07 -5.18 10.30
C PHE A 59 22.19 -4.77 11.48
N ALA A 60 21.00 -4.26 11.17
CA ALA A 60 19.96 -3.99 12.16
C ALA A 60 18.58 -4.36 11.62
N PRO A 61 17.99 -5.46 12.12
CA PRO A 61 16.59 -5.74 11.94
C PRO A 61 15.77 -4.79 12.80
N TYR A 62 14.61 -4.44 12.27
CA TYR A 62 13.64 -3.59 12.93
C TYR A 62 12.22 -4.05 12.63
N LEU A 63 11.32 -3.79 13.57
CA LEU A 63 9.89 -3.81 13.31
C LEU A 63 9.38 -2.39 13.13
N PHE A 64 8.29 -2.25 12.39
CA PHE A 64 7.54 -1.02 12.33
C PHE A 64 6.05 -1.27 12.43
N ALA A 65 5.35 -0.28 12.99
CA ALA A 65 3.90 -0.21 12.99
C ALA A 65 3.48 1.25 12.98
N GLY A 66 2.30 1.54 12.43
CA GLY A 66 1.83 2.91 12.28
C GLY A 66 0.38 3.03 11.88
N ILE A 67 0.04 4.24 11.47
CA ILE A 67 -1.26 4.60 10.91
C ILE A 67 -1.05 5.26 9.56
N GLY A 68 -1.95 4.99 8.63
CA GLY A 68 -1.90 5.53 7.28
C GLY A 68 -3.28 5.89 6.75
N VAL A 69 -3.28 6.79 5.78
CA VAL A 69 -4.42 7.06 4.92
C VAL A 69 -4.00 6.67 3.51
N PHE A 70 -4.82 5.88 2.84
CA PHE A 70 -4.56 5.48 1.46
C PHE A 70 -5.75 5.81 0.58
N SER A 71 -5.45 6.08 -0.69
CA SER A 71 -6.41 6.23 -1.77
C SER A 71 -6.19 5.13 -2.79
N PHE A 72 -7.28 4.59 -3.34
CA PHE A 72 -7.26 3.57 -4.37
C PHE A 72 -8.38 3.82 -5.40
N ASN A 73 -8.24 3.32 -6.62
CA ASN A 73 -9.29 3.41 -7.65
C ASN A 73 -9.30 2.16 -8.55
N PRO A 74 -10.09 1.13 -8.26
CA PRO A 74 -10.03 -0.10 -9.02
C PRO A 74 -10.63 0.13 -10.43
N GLN A 75 -9.88 -0.34 -11.42
CA GLN A 75 -10.19 -0.21 -12.83
C GLN A 75 -10.16 -1.59 -13.48
N ALA A 76 -11.03 -1.82 -14.47
CA ALA A 76 -10.97 -3.01 -15.30
C ALA A 76 -11.00 -2.63 -16.78
N LYS A 77 -10.49 -3.55 -17.60
CA LYS A 77 -10.49 -3.41 -19.05
C LYS A 77 -11.71 -4.14 -19.62
N ALA A 78 -12.55 -3.43 -20.36
CA ALA A 78 -13.69 -4.02 -21.05
C ALA A 78 -13.28 -4.65 -22.40
N SER A 79 -14.21 -5.37 -23.01
CA SER A 79 -14.12 -6.01 -24.32
C SER A 79 -13.81 -5.03 -25.46
N ASP A 80 -14.19 -3.76 -25.30
CA ASP A 80 -13.87 -2.67 -26.24
C ASP A 80 -12.40 -2.18 -26.13
N GLY A 81 -11.64 -2.73 -25.19
CA GLY A 81 -10.24 -2.44 -24.95
C GLY A 81 -9.98 -1.21 -24.08
N LYS A 82 -11.01 -0.52 -23.58
CA LYS A 82 -10.86 0.66 -22.72
C LYS A 82 -10.87 0.30 -21.25
N TRP A 83 -10.23 1.16 -20.46
CA TRP A 83 -10.20 1.08 -19.01
C TRP A 83 -11.34 1.91 -18.41
N TYR A 84 -12.01 1.34 -17.42
CA TYR A 84 -13.13 1.97 -16.74
C TYR A 84 -12.95 1.94 -15.22
N ASP A 85 -13.30 3.05 -14.57
CA ASP A 85 -13.32 3.18 -13.12
C ASP A 85 -14.53 2.44 -12.53
N LEU A 86 -14.28 1.34 -11.82
CA LEU A 86 -15.33 0.41 -11.39
C LEU A 86 -16.29 1.04 -10.36
N GLN A 87 -15.73 1.82 -9.42
CA GLN A 87 -16.50 2.52 -8.39
C GLN A 87 -17.56 3.46 -8.99
N MET A 88 -17.21 4.18 -10.06
CA MET A 88 -18.13 5.12 -10.71
C MET A 88 -19.26 4.41 -11.43
N LEU A 89 -18.94 3.27 -12.05
CA LEU A 89 -19.90 2.44 -12.79
C LEU A 89 -20.89 1.72 -11.86
N GLY A 90 -20.47 1.36 -10.65
CA GLY A 90 -21.33 0.72 -9.66
C GLY A 90 -21.71 -0.72 -10.07
N THR A 91 -20.70 -1.54 -10.32
CA THR A 91 -20.79 -2.95 -10.78
C THR A 91 -21.64 -3.85 -9.87
N GLU A 92 -21.70 -3.59 -8.56
CA GLU A 92 -22.53 -4.34 -7.61
C GLU A 92 -23.91 -3.70 -7.37
N GLY A 93 -24.30 -2.74 -8.21
CA GLY A 93 -25.60 -2.07 -8.15
C GLY A 93 -25.60 -0.88 -7.19
N GLN A 94 -24.42 -0.30 -6.93
CA GLN A 94 -24.31 0.92 -6.14
C GLN A 94 -25.11 2.05 -6.82
N GLU A 95 -25.94 2.75 -6.05
CA GLU A 95 -26.79 3.86 -6.48
C GLU A 95 -27.76 3.52 -7.64
N LEU A 96 -28.17 2.26 -7.78
CA LEU A 96 -29.11 1.85 -8.84
C LEU A 96 -30.53 2.40 -8.62
N ASN A 97 -30.87 2.78 -7.37
CA ASN A 97 -32.17 3.33 -6.96
C ASN A 97 -33.36 2.45 -7.39
N GLN A 98 -33.17 1.12 -7.38
CA GLN A 98 -34.18 0.13 -7.69
C GLN A 98 -34.56 -0.68 -6.44
N PRO A 99 -35.79 -1.22 -6.34
CA PRO A 99 -36.19 -2.07 -5.24
C PRO A 99 -35.21 -3.25 -5.05
N GLY A 100 -34.65 -3.38 -3.85
CA GLY A 100 -33.65 -4.41 -3.53
C GLY A 100 -32.18 -4.01 -3.79
N TYR A 101 -31.92 -2.82 -4.34
CA TYR A 101 -30.58 -2.30 -4.62
C TYR A 101 -30.39 -0.89 -4.02
N ASP A 102 -30.16 -0.84 -2.70
CA ASP A 102 -29.88 0.38 -1.92
C ASP A 102 -28.42 0.43 -1.44
N LYS A 103 -27.49 0.02 -2.30
CA LYS A 103 -26.05 0.06 -1.98
C LYS A 103 -25.50 1.45 -2.32
N LYS A 104 -24.67 2.01 -1.45
CA LYS A 104 -23.93 3.25 -1.72
C LYS A 104 -22.57 2.94 -2.34
N ARG A 105 -22.02 3.87 -3.12
CA ARG A 105 -20.62 3.77 -3.55
C ARG A 105 -19.69 3.77 -2.33
N TYR A 106 -18.69 2.90 -2.35
CA TYR A 106 -17.66 2.84 -1.32
C TYR A 106 -16.73 4.06 -1.41
N SER A 107 -16.01 4.40 -0.36
CA SER A 107 -15.03 5.51 -0.39
C SER A 107 -13.73 5.06 -1.07
N LEU A 108 -13.14 5.91 -1.93
CA LEU A 108 -11.81 5.69 -2.51
C LEU A 108 -10.69 6.06 -1.54
N ILE A 109 -10.99 6.72 -0.42
CA ILE A 109 -10.03 7.10 0.62
C ILE A 109 -10.38 6.34 1.88
N ASN A 110 -9.42 5.60 2.42
CA ASN A 110 -9.59 4.75 3.60
C ASN A 110 -8.38 4.80 4.53
N LEU A 111 -8.60 4.37 5.77
CA LEU A 111 -7.54 4.20 6.77
C LEU A 111 -6.83 2.87 6.58
N SER A 112 -5.54 2.85 6.88
CA SER A 112 -4.75 1.63 6.95
C SER A 112 -3.89 1.60 8.21
N VAL A 113 -3.57 0.39 8.66
CA VAL A 113 -2.59 0.13 9.71
C VAL A 113 -1.40 -0.55 9.06
N PRO A 114 -0.34 0.18 8.68
CA PRO A 114 0.90 -0.42 8.18
C PRO A 114 1.69 -1.04 9.34
N PHE A 115 2.15 -2.27 9.14
CA PHE A 115 3.04 -2.96 10.07
C PHE A 115 3.93 -3.94 9.33
N GLY A 116 5.10 -4.24 9.88
CA GLY A 116 6.03 -5.12 9.21
C GLY A 116 7.40 -5.16 9.85
N LEU A 117 8.34 -5.70 9.08
CA LEU A 117 9.71 -5.89 9.48
C LEU A 117 10.65 -5.44 8.37
N GLY A 118 11.82 -4.98 8.77
CA GLY A 118 12.87 -4.58 7.85
C GLY A 118 14.24 -4.94 8.37
N MET A 119 15.20 -4.93 7.47
CA MET A 119 16.61 -5.11 7.76
C MET A 119 17.39 -4.00 7.10
N ARG A 120 18.20 -3.30 7.88
CA ARG A 120 19.12 -2.26 7.41
C ARG A 120 20.56 -2.78 7.50
N TYR A 121 21.33 -2.58 6.44
CA TYR A 121 22.74 -2.94 6.35
C TYR A 121 23.61 -1.72 6.02
N ASN A 122 24.55 -1.38 6.91
CA ASN A 122 25.56 -0.37 6.70
C ASN A 122 26.80 -1.00 6.06
N PHE A 123 27.08 -0.66 4.81
CA PHE A 123 28.28 -1.15 4.13
C PHE A 123 29.44 -0.14 4.19
N LEU A 124 29.13 1.16 4.38
CA LEU A 124 30.11 2.23 4.54
C LEU A 124 29.66 3.18 5.66
N LYS A 125 30.57 4.05 6.13
CA LYS A 125 30.29 5.02 7.21
C LYS A 125 29.09 5.93 6.92
N TYR A 126 28.83 6.21 5.64
CA TYR A 126 27.80 7.15 5.19
C TYR A 126 26.68 6.51 4.36
N TYR A 127 26.75 5.22 4.06
CA TYR A 127 25.81 4.57 3.16
C TYR A 127 25.22 3.30 3.76
N SER A 128 23.92 3.12 3.55
CA SER A 128 23.17 1.96 4.02
C SER A 128 22.20 1.48 2.94
N ILE A 129 21.97 0.19 2.89
CA ILE A 129 20.88 -0.42 2.12
C ILE A 129 19.87 -0.98 3.12
N GLY A 130 18.59 -0.97 2.78
CA GLY A 130 17.54 -1.59 3.58
C GLY A 130 16.57 -2.38 2.74
N VAL A 131 16.06 -3.46 3.30
CA VAL A 131 14.91 -4.21 2.75
C VAL A 131 13.80 -4.17 3.78
N GLU A 132 12.59 -3.83 3.37
CA GLU A 132 11.39 -3.82 4.22
C GLU A 132 10.31 -4.67 3.58
N TRP A 133 9.62 -5.45 4.39
CA TRP A 133 8.37 -6.07 4.02
C TRP A 133 7.30 -5.64 5.02
N GLY A 134 6.20 -5.11 4.52
CA GLY A 134 5.11 -4.65 5.37
C GLY A 134 3.75 -4.88 4.78
N MET A 135 2.84 -5.26 5.66
CA MET A 135 1.42 -5.44 5.40
C MET A 135 0.64 -4.20 5.80
N ARG A 136 -0.50 -3.96 5.15
CA ARG A 136 -1.44 -2.91 5.48
C ARG A 136 -2.77 -3.58 5.78
N LEU A 137 -3.19 -3.54 7.04
CA LEU A 137 -4.58 -3.83 7.38
C LEU A 137 -5.41 -2.67 6.84
N THR A 138 -6.49 -2.98 6.12
CA THR A 138 -7.44 -1.96 5.70
C THR A 138 -8.81 -2.22 6.32
N PHE A 139 -9.67 -1.22 6.22
CA PHE A 139 -11.04 -1.28 6.72
C PHE A 139 -12.07 -1.30 5.58
N THR A 140 -11.65 -1.69 4.38
CA THR A 140 -12.49 -1.80 3.19
C THR A 140 -12.36 -3.19 2.57
N ASP A 141 -13.37 -3.59 1.80
CA ASP A 141 -13.50 -4.87 1.09
C ASP A 141 -13.79 -4.60 -0.39
N TYR A 142 -13.23 -3.52 -0.91
CA TYR A 142 -13.51 -2.99 -2.25
C TYR A 142 -12.22 -2.62 -2.98
N ILE A 143 -11.06 -3.08 -2.50
CA ILE A 143 -9.77 -2.77 -3.14
C ILE A 143 -9.74 -3.31 -4.58
N ASP A 144 -10.45 -4.41 -4.81
CA ASP A 144 -10.67 -5.09 -6.08
C ASP A 144 -12.08 -4.88 -6.67
N ASP A 145 -12.88 -3.97 -6.09
CA ASP A 145 -14.29 -3.75 -6.41
C ASP A 145 -15.23 -4.93 -6.08
N VAL A 146 -14.81 -5.95 -5.32
CA VAL A 146 -15.60 -7.17 -5.06
C VAL A 146 -15.93 -7.36 -3.58
N SER A 147 -17.21 -7.22 -3.20
CA SER A 147 -17.61 -7.33 -1.79
C SER A 147 -18.86 -8.15 -1.53
N THR A 148 -19.91 -7.96 -2.32
CA THR A 148 -21.24 -8.45 -1.94
C THR A 148 -21.77 -9.49 -2.90
N THR A 149 -22.73 -9.12 -3.73
CA THR A 149 -23.56 -10.04 -4.51
C THR A 149 -23.69 -9.54 -5.95
N TYR A 150 -23.88 -10.50 -6.85
CA TYR A 150 -24.17 -10.21 -8.26
C TYR A 150 -25.52 -9.52 -8.42
N VAL A 151 -25.55 -8.57 -9.36
CA VAL A 151 -26.76 -7.87 -9.80
C VAL A 151 -27.29 -8.54 -11.06
N SER A 152 -28.59 -8.41 -11.29
CA SER A 152 -29.17 -8.81 -12.58
C SER A 152 -28.51 -8.09 -13.76
N ASP A 153 -27.96 -8.89 -14.68
CA ASP A 153 -27.39 -8.44 -15.94
C ASP A 153 -28.37 -7.53 -16.71
N THR A 154 -29.63 -7.93 -16.80
CA THR A 154 -30.69 -7.15 -17.46
C THR A 154 -30.90 -5.79 -16.77
N LEU A 155 -30.87 -5.74 -15.44
CA LEU A 155 -31.02 -4.46 -14.72
C LEU A 155 -29.84 -3.52 -14.98
N LEU A 156 -28.61 -4.05 -14.96
CA LEU A 156 -27.41 -3.25 -15.26
C LEU A 156 -27.42 -2.74 -16.71
N LYS A 157 -27.83 -3.60 -17.67
CA LYS A 157 -27.96 -3.21 -19.08
C LYS A 157 -29.02 -2.11 -19.28
N ILE A 158 -30.17 -2.19 -18.61
CA ILE A 158 -31.29 -1.23 -18.75
C ILE A 158 -31.00 0.11 -18.06
N TYR A 159 -30.53 0.07 -16.81
CA TYR A 159 -30.43 1.27 -15.96
C TYR A 159 -29.04 1.92 -15.95
N ARG A 160 -27.99 1.25 -16.46
CA ARG A 160 -26.63 1.76 -16.52
C ARG A 160 -26.10 1.79 -17.94
N HIS A 161 -25.43 0.73 -18.36
CA HIS A 161 -24.84 0.55 -19.68
C HIS A 161 -24.42 -0.91 -19.84
N PRO A 162 -24.45 -1.50 -21.05
CA PRO A 162 -24.02 -2.88 -21.27
C PRO A 162 -22.61 -3.19 -20.76
N VAL A 163 -21.68 -2.22 -20.88
CA VAL A 163 -20.31 -2.35 -20.36
C VAL A 163 -20.26 -2.55 -18.83
N VAL A 164 -21.21 -1.99 -18.09
CA VAL A 164 -21.26 -2.16 -16.63
C VAL A 164 -21.65 -3.60 -16.29
N ALA A 165 -22.60 -4.17 -17.04
CA ALA A 165 -23.02 -5.54 -16.86
C ALA A 165 -21.91 -6.54 -17.24
N GLU A 166 -21.11 -6.20 -18.25
CA GLU A 166 -19.91 -6.95 -18.63
C GLU A 166 -18.83 -6.90 -17.54
N LEU A 167 -18.50 -5.70 -17.04
CA LEU A 167 -17.45 -5.56 -16.01
C LEU A 167 -17.88 -6.11 -14.63
N ALA A 168 -19.19 -6.15 -14.36
CA ALA A 168 -19.73 -6.75 -13.14
C ALA A 168 -19.62 -8.29 -13.13
N ASP A 169 -19.85 -8.91 -14.29
CA ASP A 169 -19.77 -10.35 -14.51
C ASP A 169 -19.28 -10.63 -15.96
N PRO A 170 -17.95 -10.80 -16.16
CA PRO A 170 -17.31 -10.87 -17.48
C PRO A 170 -17.40 -12.24 -18.15
N VAL A 171 -18.20 -13.14 -17.58
CA VAL A 171 -18.46 -14.48 -18.14
C VAL A 171 -19.45 -14.42 -19.30
N ASP A 172 -19.46 -15.48 -20.11
CA ASP A 172 -20.40 -15.61 -21.22
C ASP A 172 -21.86 -15.57 -20.75
N GLU A 173 -22.77 -15.08 -21.60
CA GLU A 173 -24.18 -14.87 -21.23
C GLU A 173 -24.89 -16.13 -20.69
N LEU A 174 -24.47 -17.32 -21.12
CA LEU A 174 -25.03 -18.61 -20.69
C LEU A 174 -24.52 -19.06 -19.32
N GLU A 175 -23.39 -18.52 -18.87
CA GLU A 175 -22.72 -18.89 -17.62
C GLU A 175 -22.81 -17.79 -16.55
N LYS A 176 -23.58 -16.72 -16.81
CA LYS A 176 -23.75 -15.62 -15.86
C LYS A 176 -24.25 -16.07 -14.50
N HIS A 177 -23.65 -15.48 -13.48
CA HIS A 177 -23.99 -15.74 -12.10
C HIS A 177 -25.41 -15.26 -11.80
N LYS A 178 -26.14 -16.04 -10.98
CA LYS A 178 -27.52 -15.70 -10.64
C LYS A 178 -27.54 -14.44 -9.78
N PRO A 179 -28.50 -13.52 -10.00
CA PRO A 179 -28.62 -12.33 -9.16
C PRO A 179 -28.80 -12.71 -7.69
N GLY A 180 -28.07 -12.03 -6.80
CA GLY A 180 -28.07 -12.31 -5.37
C GLY A 180 -27.10 -13.40 -4.91
N THR A 181 -26.42 -14.12 -5.79
CA THR A 181 -25.32 -15.00 -5.37
C THR A 181 -24.10 -14.18 -4.96
N ALA A 182 -23.25 -14.75 -4.11
CA ALA A 182 -22.05 -14.08 -3.62
C ALA A 182 -21.08 -13.78 -4.78
N ARG A 183 -20.68 -12.51 -4.90
CA ARG A 183 -19.60 -12.03 -5.78
C ARG A 183 -18.29 -11.93 -5.00
N GLY A 184 -18.38 -11.43 -3.76
CA GLY A 184 -17.29 -11.31 -2.80
C GLY A 184 -17.71 -11.76 -1.40
N ASN A 185 -16.96 -11.31 -0.38
CA ASN A 185 -17.26 -11.59 1.01
C ASN A 185 -17.12 -10.35 1.90
N ALA A 186 -18.23 -9.64 2.09
CA ALA A 186 -18.32 -8.44 2.94
C ALA A 186 -17.88 -8.62 4.41
N GLN A 187 -17.74 -9.85 4.91
CA GLN A 187 -17.25 -10.13 6.27
C GLN A 187 -15.73 -10.07 6.37
N THR A 188 -15.02 -10.29 5.27
CA THR A 188 -13.56 -10.12 5.19
C THR A 188 -13.23 -8.68 4.78
N LYS A 189 -11.98 -8.28 4.97
CA LYS A 189 -11.47 -6.96 4.61
C LYS A 189 -10.17 -7.15 3.88
N ASP A 190 -9.95 -6.37 2.84
CA ASP A 190 -8.81 -6.54 1.96
C ASP A 190 -7.53 -6.04 2.62
N TRP A 191 -6.45 -6.80 2.46
CA TRP A 191 -5.13 -6.39 2.88
C TRP A 191 -4.22 -6.35 1.67
N PHE A 192 -3.23 -5.47 1.69
CA PHE A 192 -2.17 -5.45 0.69
C PHE A 192 -0.80 -5.36 1.37
N SER A 193 0.26 -5.71 0.65
CA SER A 193 1.62 -5.66 1.17
C SER A 193 2.57 -4.97 0.20
N TYR A 194 3.63 -4.40 0.75
CA TYR A 194 4.74 -3.81 -0.01
C TYR A 194 6.05 -4.48 0.39
N ALA A 195 6.91 -4.68 -0.60
CA ALA A 195 8.32 -4.95 -0.43
C ALA A 195 9.11 -3.72 -0.93
N VAL A 196 9.98 -3.18 -0.09
CA VAL A 196 10.74 -1.96 -0.39
C VAL A 196 12.23 -2.27 -0.29
N VAL A 197 12.98 -1.91 -1.32
CA VAL A 197 14.44 -1.82 -1.27
C VAL A 197 14.80 -0.35 -1.19
N SER A 198 15.58 0.03 -0.18
CA SER A 198 15.94 1.41 0.10
C SER A 198 17.45 1.60 0.09
N PHE A 199 17.87 2.78 -0.36
CA PHE A 199 19.24 3.25 -0.26
C PHE A 199 19.26 4.52 0.59
N THR A 200 20.09 4.55 1.62
CA THR A 200 20.20 5.67 2.57
C THR A 200 21.61 6.23 2.52
N PHE A 201 21.74 7.55 2.43
CA PHE A 201 23.00 8.26 2.60
C PHE A 201 22.91 9.25 3.76
N LYS A 202 23.96 9.33 4.57
CA LYS A 202 24.05 10.23 5.73
C LYS A 202 24.77 11.52 5.34
N LEU A 203 24.06 12.64 5.37
CA LEU A 203 24.65 13.96 5.16
C LEU A 203 25.39 14.41 6.43
N ASN A 204 26.69 14.62 6.32
CA ASN A 204 27.51 15.08 7.43
C ASN A 204 27.73 16.60 7.28
N TYR A 205 26.90 17.41 7.93
CA TYR A 205 27.06 18.87 7.93
C TYR A 205 28.11 19.25 8.98
N GLN A 206 29.35 19.50 8.55
CA GLN A 206 30.32 20.17 9.42
C GLN A 206 29.86 21.62 9.62
N LYS A 207 29.51 22.00 10.85
CA LYS A 207 29.41 23.41 11.24
C LYS A 207 30.81 24.02 11.24
N SER A 208 31.35 24.36 10.06
CA SER A 208 32.37 25.39 9.96
C SER A 208 31.66 26.71 9.70
N CYS A 209 31.22 27.34 10.77
CA CYS A 209 30.97 28.78 10.76
C CYS A 209 31.45 29.33 12.10
N SER A 210 32.77 29.46 12.24
CA SER A 210 33.35 30.43 13.18
C SER A 210 33.23 31.82 12.55
N ALA A 211 32.00 32.29 12.35
CA ALA A 211 31.71 33.67 12.00
C ALA A 211 31.65 34.54 13.27
N MET A 212 32.60 34.35 14.18
CA MET A 212 32.98 35.34 15.18
C MET A 212 34.36 34.92 15.69
N GLY A 213 35.39 35.63 15.24
CA GLY A 213 36.74 35.40 15.70
C GLY A 213 36.84 35.65 17.20
N THR A 214 36.97 34.60 17.99
CA THR A 214 37.62 34.69 19.30
C THR A 214 38.91 33.89 19.24
N LYS A 215 40.00 34.64 19.37
CA LYS A 215 41.38 34.19 19.28
C LYS A 215 41.59 32.92 20.10
N ALA A 216 42.26 31.94 19.49
CA ALA A 216 42.84 30.81 20.22
C ALA A 216 43.78 31.33 21.30
N ALA A 217 43.37 31.26 22.56
CA ALA A 217 44.30 31.35 23.68
C ALA A 217 45.01 29.99 23.80
N ARG A 218 46.23 29.90 23.24
CA ARG A 218 47.19 28.85 23.58
C ARG A 218 47.50 28.95 25.07
N TYR A 219 46.87 28.13 25.91
CA TYR A 219 47.28 27.96 27.29
C TYR A 219 48.37 26.89 27.35
N ASN A 220 49.61 27.36 27.41
CA ASN A 220 50.81 26.53 27.47
C ASN A 220 51.17 26.31 28.94
N ASN A 221 50.76 25.18 29.53
CA ASN A 221 51.12 24.90 30.93
C ASN A 221 52.47 24.18 31.01
N LYS A 222 53.50 24.95 31.38
CA LYS A 222 54.84 24.46 31.71
C LYS A 222 54.78 23.46 32.86
N ARG A 223 55.43 22.32 32.65
CA ARG A 223 55.78 21.33 33.67
C ARG A 223 56.60 21.99 34.79
N TYR A 224 56.20 21.77 36.05
CA TYR A 224 57.12 21.76 37.18
C TYR A 224 57.06 20.38 37.84
N ARG A 225 58.21 19.71 37.85
CA ARG A 225 58.47 18.43 38.51
C ARG A 225 59.15 18.79 39.83
N LEU A 226 58.50 18.53 40.96
CA LEU A 226 59.11 18.64 42.29
C LEU A 226 59.67 17.28 42.68
N ARG A 227 60.99 17.21 42.83
CA ARG A 227 61.72 16.36 43.77
C ARG A 227 63.04 17.06 44.09
#